data_AF-A0A090G0N8-F1
#
_entry.id   AF-A0A090G0N8-F1
#
_cell.length_a   1.000
_cell.length_b   1.000
_cell.length_c   1.000
_cell.angle_alpha   90.00
_cell.angle_beta   90.00
_cell.angle_gamma   90.00
#
_symmetry.space_group_name_H-M   'P 1'
#
loop_
_entity.id
_entity.type
_entity.pdbx_description
1 polymer ?
#
loop_
_entity_poly.entity_id
_entity_poly.type
_entity_poly.pdbx_seq_one_letter_code
_entity_poly.pdbx_strand_id
1 'polypeptide(L)'
;MSYLRSFVVSVGLVLSLALSASAVHAASQCSAKSFREARELLANRLMAAGYSGEQAAFLISGADRLTSELRADKLSERAKSCGIDSARAHVLLCVDKLLFPLKESKTSLDAERPVASWGKKRLAGRELLFIGYFNACFGTAKQRIFGG
;
A
#
# COMPACT_ATOMS: atom_id res chain seq x y z
N MET A 1 -11.23 -50.41 38.35
CA MET A 1 -10.49 -49.93 37.17
C MET A 1 -11.27 -48.81 36.51
N SER A 2 -10.60 -47.68 36.28
CA SER A 2 -10.81 -46.77 35.15
C SER A 2 -11.99 -45.78 35.18
N TYR A 3 -11.95 -44.78 36.07
CA TYR A 3 -12.69 -43.50 35.90
C TYR A 3 -11.77 -42.27 36.03
N LEU A 4 -10.54 -42.38 35.53
CA LEU A 4 -9.54 -41.31 35.58
C LEU A 4 -8.84 -41.20 34.21
N ARG A 5 -9.62 -40.94 33.14
CA ARG A 5 -9.00 -40.81 31.81
C ARG A 5 -9.79 -40.01 30.76
N SER A 6 -10.65 -39.07 31.14
CA SER A 6 -11.39 -38.27 30.14
C SER A 6 -11.29 -36.74 30.30
N PHE A 7 -10.62 -36.21 31.32
CA PHE A 7 -10.54 -34.75 31.52
C PHE A 7 -9.37 -34.04 30.81
N VAL A 8 -8.45 -34.78 30.18
CA VAL A 8 -7.23 -34.18 29.60
C VAL A 8 -7.40 -33.82 28.11
N VAL A 9 -8.42 -34.36 27.43
CA VAL A 9 -8.57 -34.18 25.97
C VAL A 9 -9.28 -32.87 25.60
N SER A 10 -10.16 -32.36 26.47
CA SER A 10 -11.01 -31.21 26.13
C SER A 10 -10.36 -29.84 26.36
N VAL A 11 -9.29 -29.76 27.17
CA VAL A 11 -8.57 -28.50 27.43
C VAL A 11 -7.54 -28.21 26.33
N GLY A 12 -7.01 -29.24 25.66
CA GLY A 12 -6.05 -29.08 24.55
C GLY A 12 -6.69 -28.47 23.30
N LEU A 13 -7.96 -28.78 23.02
CA LEU A 13 -8.64 -28.34 21.79
C LEU A 13 -8.99 -26.85 21.80
N VAL A 14 -9.25 -26.27 22.97
CA VAL A 14 -9.57 -24.83 23.10
C VAL A 14 -8.31 -23.96 22.99
N LEU A 15 -7.16 -24.48 23.42
CA LEU A 15 -5.88 -23.74 23.34
C LEU A 15 -5.35 -23.63 21.90
N SER A 16 -5.67 -24.60 21.03
CA SER A 16 -5.25 -24.56 19.62
C SER A 16 -6.01 -23.52 18.80
N LEU A 17 -7.28 -23.26 19.12
CA LEU A 17 -8.11 -22.27 18.41
C LEU A 17 -7.72 -20.81 18.73
N ALA A 18 -7.22 -20.55 19.95
CA ALA A 18 -6.78 -19.21 20.35
C ALA A 18 -5.46 -18.81 19.66
N LEU A 19 -4.57 -19.76 19.37
CA LEU A 19 -3.31 -19.48 18.67
C LEU A 19 -3.52 -19.14 17.18
N SER A 20 -4.52 -19.74 16.54
CA SER A 20 -4.82 -19.48 15.12
C SER A 20 -5.46 -18.11 14.90
N ALA A 21 -6.22 -17.59 15.86
CA ALA A 21 -6.87 -16.29 15.75
C ALA A 21 -5.84 -15.15 15.63
N SER A 22 -4.76 -15.19 16.41
CA SER A 22 -3.71 -14.17 16.41
C SER A 22 -2.95 -14.11 15.08
N ALA A 23 -2.63 -15.27 14.51
CA ALA A 23 -1.93 -15.38 13.23
C ALA A 23 -2.80 -14.89 12.05
N VAL A 24 -4.10 -15.20 12.08
CA VAL A 24 -5.06 -14.76 11.04
C VAL A 24 -5.30 -13.24 11.11
N HIS A 25 -5.38 -12.66 12.30
CA HIS A 25 -5.54 -11.20 12.45
C HIS A 25 -4.30 -10.44 12.00
N ALA A 26 -3.08 -10.95 12.22
CA ALA A 26 -1.85 -10.35 11.69
C ALA A 26 -1.77 -10.46 10.15
N ALA A 27 -2.15 -11.61 9.58
CA ALA A 27 -2.17 -11.81 8.12
C ALA A 27 -3.17 -10.89 7.41
N SER A 28 -4.30 -10.56 8.06
CA SER A 28 -5.30 -9.62 7.52
C SER A 28 -4.82 -8.15 7.43
N GLN A 29 -3.71 -7.80 8.11
CA GLN A 29 -3.13 -6.45 8.08
C GLN A 29 -2.01 -6.31 7.04
N CYS A 30 -1.46 -7.42 6.55
CA CYS A 30 -0.45 -7.42 5.51
C CYS A 30 -1.08 -7.17 4.14
N SER A 31 -0.32 -6.58 3.23
CA SER A 31 -0.74 -6.42 1.84
C SER A 31 -0.84 -7.80 1.19
N ALA A 32 -1.96 -8.06 0.52
CA ALA A 32 -2.16 -9.27 -0.28
C ALA A 32 -1.33 -9.28 -1.57
N LYS A 33 -0.69 -8.16 -1.91
CA LYS A 33 0.21 -7.99 -3.08
C LYS A 33 1.60 -7.61 -2.62
N SER A 34 2.60 -8.14 -3.29
CA SER A 34 3.97 -7.62 -3.22
C SER A 34 4.04 -6.19 -3.75
N PHE A 35 5.12 -5.48 -3.40
CA PHE A 35 5.37 -4.13 -3.91
C PHE A 35 5.46 -4.13 -5.44
N ARG A 36 6.11 -5.14 -6.03
CA ARG A 36 6.22 -5.29 -7.49
C ARG A 36 4.83 -5.43 -8.14
N GLU A 37 3.97 -6.27 -7.61
CA GLU A 37 2.61 -6.45 -8.15
C GLU A 37 1.76 -5.19 -7.99
N ALA A 38 1.89 -4.48 -6.87
CA ALA A 38 1.19 -3.21 -6.65
C ALA A 38 1.66 -2.13 -7.63
N ARG A 39 2.97 -2.08 -7.91
CA ARG A 39 3.60 -1.19 -8.89
C ARG A 39 3.10 -1.47 -10.31
N GLU A 40 3.12 -2.73 -10.73
CA GLU A 40 2.64 -3.15 -12.06
C GLU A 40 1.15 -2.84 -12.23
N LEU A 41 0.34 -3.15 -11.20
CA LEU A 41 -1.08 -2.81 -11.19
C LEU A 41 -1.29 -1.30 -11.39
N LEU A 42 -0.61 -0.47 -10.60
CA LEU A 42 -0.75 0.98 -10.66
C LEU A 42 -0.31 1.54 -12.02
N ALA A 43 0.80 1.04 -12.58
CA ALA A 43 1.27 1.45 -13.90
C ALA A 43 0.23 1.12 -15.00
N ASN A 44 -0.32 -0.10 -14.99
CA ASN A 44 -1.34 -0.53 -15.94
C ASN A 44 -2.61 0.30 -15.81
N ARG A 45 -3.03 0.59 -14.57
CA ARG A 45 -4.21 1.41 -14.30
C ARG A 45 -4.03 2.86 -14.76
N LEU A 46 -2.84 3.44 -14.61
CA LEU A 46 -2.54 4.78 -15.14
C LEU A 46 -2.71 4.81 -16.66
N MET A 47 -2.14 3.85 -17.38
CA MET A 47 -2.28 3.80 -18.84
C MET A 47 -3.74 3.58 -19.26
N ALA A 48 -4.47 2.68 -18.58
CA ALA A 48 -5.89 2.47 -18.81
C ALA A 48 -6.75 3.72 -18.53
N ALA A 49 -6.30 4.59 -17.64
CA ALA A 49 -6.93 5.88 -17.32
C ALA A 49 -6.48 7.03 -18.24
N GLY A 50 -5.77 6.72 -19.34
CA GLY A 50 -5.39 7.69 -20.37
C GLY A 50 -4.15 8.52 -20.04
N TYR A 51 -3.32 8.10 -19.08
CA TYR A 51 -1.98 8.68 -18.92
C TYR A 51 -1.09 8.20 -20.07
N SER A 52 -0.25 9.10 -20.59
CA SER A 52 0.76 8.69 -21.57
C SER A 52 1.81 7.77 -20.93
N GLY A 53 2.54 7.02 -21.76
CA GLY A 53 3.63 6.17 -21.28
C GLY A 53 4.70 6.95 -20.51
N GLU A 54 5.03 8.17 -20.96
CA GLU A 54 5.97 9.06 -20.27
C GLU A 54 5.45 9.53 -18.91
N GLN A 55 4.16 9.90 -18.83
CA GLN A 55 3.55 10.30 -17.57
C GLN A 55 3.53 9.13 -16.58
N ALA A 56 3.11 7.94 -17.03
CA ALA A 56 3.10 6.74 -16.18
C ALA A 56 4.52 6.38 -15.70
N ALA A 57 5.51 6.40 -16.59
CA ALA A 57 6.90 6.13 -16.24
C ALA A 57 7.45 7.14 -15.22
N PHE A 58 7.18 8.43 -15.42
CA PHE A 58 7.55 9.50 -14.49
C PHE A 58 6.94 9.30 -13.10
N LEU A 59 5.63 9.05 -13.03
CA LEU A 59 4.91 8.90 -11.77
C LEU A 59 5.32 7.64 -11.01
N ILE A 60 5.46 6.51 -11.71
CA ILE A 60 5.89 5.26 -11.10
C ILE A 60 7.33 5.35 -10.60
N SER A 61 8.25 5.93 -11.39
CA SER A 61 9.64 6.11 -10.96
C SER A 61 9.77 7.03 -9.75
N GLY A 62 8.96 8.10 -9.69
CA GLY A 62 8.89 9.00 -8.54
C GLY A 62 8.35 8.30 -7.29
N ALA A 63 7.28 7.51 -7.44
CA ALA A 63 6.71 6.70 -6.37
C ALA A 63 7.70 5.64 -5.85
N ASP A 64 8.39 4.94 -6.75
CA ASP A 64 9.43 3.96 -6.41
C ASP A 64 10.55 4.59 -5.60
N ARG A 65 11.07 5.75 -6.05
CA ARG A 65 12.13 6.47 -5.33
C ARG A 65 11.70 6.82 -3.91
N LEU A 66 10.53 7.45 -3.74
CA LEU A 66 10.08 7.88 -2.42
C LEU A 66 9.71 6.71 -1.51
N THR A 67 9.08 5.65 -2.05
CA THR A 67 8.79 4.44 -1.27
C THR A 67 10.06 3.67 -0.88
N SER A 68 11.15 3.78 -1.65
CA SER A 68 12.45 3.21 -1.29
C SER A 68 13.07 3.81 -0.04
N GLU A 69 12.72 5.05 0.30
CA GLU A 69 13.18 5.74 1.52
C GLU A 69 12.55 5.17 2.79
N LEU A 70 11.43 4.44 2.68
CA LEU A 70 10.85 3.70 3.79
C LEU A 70 11.78 2.54 4.17
N ARG A 71 12.14 2.45 5.46
CA ARG A 71 13.11 1.46 5.95
C ARG A 71 12.46 0.43 6.86
N ALA A 72 12.93 -0.82 6.77
CA ALA A 72 12.41 -1.94 7.55
C ALA A 72 12.59 -1.75 9.07
N ASP A 73 13.70 -1.14 9.50
CA ASP A 73 14.00 -0.85 10.91
C ASP A 73 13.10 0.23 11.52
N LYS A 74 12.35 0.96 10.68
CA LYS A 74 11.37 1.96 11.10
C LYS A 74 9.94 1.42 11.12
N LEU A 75 9.73 0.14 10.82
CA LEU A 75 8.40 -0.45 10.92
C LEU A 75 7.95 -0.49 12.39
N SER A 76 6.68 -0.16 12.63
CA SER A 76 6.03 -0.45 13.90
C SER A 76 6.04 -1.95 14.21
N GLU A 77 5.95 -2.34 15.48
CA GLU A 77 5.96 -3.76 15.87
C GLU A 77 4.91 -4.59 15.13
N ARG A 78 3.71 -4.03 14.92
CA ARG A 78 2.64 -4.68 14.16
C ARG A 78 2.99 -4.85 12.68
N ALA A 79 3.69 -3.90 12.09
CA ALA A 79 4.04 -3.96 10.67
C ALA A 79 5.27 -4.84 10.39
N LYS A 80 6.16 -5.06 11.38
CA LYS A 80 7.35 -5.91 11.22
C LYS A 80 7.02 -7.32 10.76
N SER A 81 5.92 -7.91 11.24
CA SER A 81 5.49 -9.26 10.81
C SER A 81 5.10 -9.34 9.33
N CYS A 82 4.70 -8.21 8.72
CA CYS A 82 4.37 -8.14 7.30
C CYS A 82 5.57 -7.82 6.41
N GLY A 83 6.64 -7.28 6.99
CA GLY A 83 7.84 -6.87 6.26
C GLY A 83 7.68 -5.57 5.45
N ILE A 84 8.83 -5.05 5.01
CA ILE A 84 8.92 -3.75 4.32
C ILE A 84 8.23 -3.74 2.97
N ASP A 85 8.22 -4.88 2.26
CA ASP A 85 7.62 -4.99 0.95
C ASP A 85 6.10 -4.78 1.01
N SER A 86 5.44 -5.44 1.96
CA SER A 86 4.02 -5.25 2.26
C SER A 86 3.71 -3.80 2.62
N ALA A 87 4.55 -3.17 3.45
CA ALA A 87 4.36 -1.78 3.86
C ALA A 87 4.46 -0.80 2.67
N ARG A 88 5.41 -1.01 1.75
CA ARG A 88 5.54 -0.22 0.53
C ARG A 88 4.38 -0.48 -0.44
N ALA A 89 3.93 -1.73 -0.55
CA ALA A 89 2.77 -2.10 -1.37
C ALA A 89 1.49 -1.36 -0.89
N HIS A 90 1.27 -1.26 0.42
CA HIS A 90 0.15 -0.50 0.99
C HIS A 90 0.10 0.96 0.53
N VAL A 91 1.25 1.62 0.35
CA VAL A 91 1.29 2.99 -0.18
C VAL A 91 0.71 3.02 -1.59
N LEU A 92 1.18 2.14 -2.48
CA LEU A 92 0.74 2.12 -3.87
C LEU A 92 -0.73 1.69 -4.02
N LEU A 93 -1.16 0.71 -3.23
CA LEU A 93 -2.55 0.26 -3.22
C LEU A 93 -3.50 1.32 -2.66
N CYS A 94 -3.05 2.13 -1.71
CA CYS A 94 -3.80 3.31 -1.26
C CYS A 94 -3.98 4.32 -2.41
N VAL A 95 -2.93 4.58 -3.20
CA VAL A 95 -3.03 5.49 -4.36
C VAL A 95 -4.01 4.94 -5.39
N ASP A 96 -3.90 3.66 -5.76
CA ASP A 96 -4.83 2.99 -6.68
C ASP A 96 -6.28 3.16 -6.21
N LYS A 97 -6.54 2.86 -4.94
CA LYS A 97 -7.87 2.94 -4.33
C LYS A 97 -8.44 4.36 -4.30
N LEU A 98 -7.61 5.39 -4.14
CA LEU A 98 -8.10 6.77 -4.07
C LEU A 98 -8.21 7.44 -5.44
N LEU A 99 -7.34 7.08 -6.39
CA LEU A 99 -7.24 7.73 -7.69
C LEU A 99 -8.28 7.19 -8.69
N PHE A 100 -8.47 5.88 -8.78
CA PHE A 100 -9.29 5.29 -9.86
C PHE A 100 -10.81 5.25 -9.65
N PRO A 101 -11.38 5.50 -8.44
CA PRO A 101 -12.81 5.79 -8.33
C PRO A 101 -13.20 7.15 -8.93
N LEU A 102 -12.22 8.00 -9.29
CA LEU A 102 -12.48 9.28 -9.91
C LEU A 102 -13.05 9.08 -11.31
N LYS A 103 -14.29 9.55 -11.49
CA LYS A 103 -14.93 9.65 -12.80
C LYS A 103 -14.18 10.68 -13.64
N GLU A 104 -14.33 10.56 -14.96
CA GLU A 104 -13.75 11.51 -15.91
C GLU A 104 -14.07 12.96 -15.51
N SER A 105 -13.01 13.76 -15.43
CA SER A 105 -13.13 15.19 -15.16
C SER A 105 -13.75 15.89 -16.38
N LYS A 106 -14.72 16.77 -16.13
CA LYS A 106 -15.28 17.65 -17.19
C LYS A 106 -14.23 18.65 -17.73
N THR A 107 -13.14 18.85 -17.00
CA THR A 107 -12.00 19.68 -17.37
C THR A 107 -10.85 18.80 -17.83
N SER A 108 -10.19 19.15 -18.94
CA SER A 108 -8.97 18.46 -19.37
C SER A 108 -7.91 18.45 -18.27
N LEU A 109 -7.41 17.25 -17.96
CA LEU A 109 -6.34 17.05 -16.99
C LEU A 109 -4.95 16.96 -17.64
N ASP A 110 -4.86 17.18 -18.95
CA ASP A 110 -3.61 17.15 -19.73
C ASP A 110 -2.92 18.50 -19.80
N ALA A 111 -3.66 19.58 -19.54
CA ALA A 111 -3.08 20.92 -19.53
C ALA A 111 -1.99 21.03 -18.46
N GLU A 112 -0.78 21.36 -18.92
CA GLU A 112 0.36 21.58 -18.03
C GLU A 112 0.30 22.92 -17.31
N ARG A 113 0.76 22.91 -16.05
CA ARG A 113 0.90 24.10 -15.22
C ARG A 113 2.35 24.23 -14.73
N PRO A 114 2.87 25.45 -14.52
CA PRO A 114 4.21 25.67 -14.01
C PRO A 114 4.28 25.36 -12.50
N VAL A 115 4.22 24.08 -12.16
CA VAL A 115 4.35 23.56 -10.80
C VAL A 115 5.49 22.57 -10.81
N ALA A 116 6.49 22.78 -9.95
CA ALA A 116 7.65 21.93 -9.86
C ALA A 116 7.44 20.83 -8.80
N SER A 117 7.58 19.57 -9.19
CA SER A 117 7.60 18.44 -8.26
C SER A 117 8.36 17.26 -8.84
N TRP A 118 8.98 16.46 -7.96
CA TRP A 118 9.72 15.24 -8.28
C TRP A 118 10.80 15.40 -9.38
N GLY A 119 11.28 16.62 -9.61
CA GLY A 119 12.29 16.95 -10.63
C GLY A 119 11.73 17.47 -11.96
N LYS A 120 10.40 17.45 -12.16
CA LYS A 120 9.73 18.03 -13.33
C LYS A 120 9.27 19.46 -13.01
N LYS A 121 9.46 20.41 -13.95
CA LYS A 121 9.14 21.84 -13.76
C LYS A 121 7.71 22.23 -14.17
N ARG A 122 7.07 21.41 -14.99
CA ARG A 122 5.70 21.58 -15.47
C ARG A 122 4.97 20.26 -15.32
N LEU A 123 3.75 20.30 -14.80
CA LEU A 123 2.97 19.10 -14.51
C LEU A 123 1.57 19.24 -15.09
N ALA A 124 1.09 18.19 -15.72
CA ALA A 124 -0.30 18.04 -16.11
C ALA A 124 -1.18 17.90 -14.86
N GLY A 125 -2.45 18.31 -14.95
CA GLY A 125 -3.41 18.16 -13.86
C GLY A 125 -3.50 16.72 -13.33
N ARG A 126 -3.45 15.72 -14.22
CA ARG A 126 -3.48 14.30 -13.84
C ARG A 126 -2.23 13.84 -13.08
N GLU A 127 -1.06 14.41 -13.40
CA GLU A 127 0.18 14.15 -12.66
C GLU A 127 0.12 14.77 -11.26
N LEU A 128 -0.41 15.99 -11.16
CA LEU A 128 -0.62 16.66 -9.87
C LEU A 128 -1.57 15.88 -8.96
N LEU A 129 -2.67 15.36 -9.52
CA LEU A 129 -3.62 14.53 -8.76
C LEU A 129 -2.94 13.28 -8.20
N PHE A 130 -2.20 12.54 -9.05
CA PHE A 130 -1.45 11.38 -8.61
C PHE A 130 -0.47 11.73 -7.48
N ILE A 131 0.34 12.78 -7.65
CA ILE A 131 1.32 13.22 -6.66
C ILE A 131 0.64 13.59 -5.33
N GLY A 132 -0.51 14.27 -5.40
CA GLY A 132 -1.31 14.61 -4.22
C GLY A 132 -1.76 13.38 -3.44
N TYR A 133 -2.39 12.41 -4.12
CA TYR A 133 -2.81 11.17 -3.48
C TYR A 133 -1.64 10.32 -2.99
N PHE A 134 -0.53 10.27 -3.75
CA PHE A 134 0.68 9.61 -3.31
C PHE A 134 1.19 10.21 -2.00
N ASN A 135 1.33 11.53 -1.90
CA ASN A 135 1.82 12.18 -0.69
C ASN A 135 0.89 11.92 0.51
N ALA A 136 -0.43 11.91 0.30
CA ALA A 136 -1.40 11.59 1.35
C ALA A 136 -1.27 10.13 1.83
N CYS A 137 -1.19 9.17 0.91
CA CYS A 137 -1.00 7.76 1.23
C CYS A 137 0.35 7.50 1.89
N PHE A 138 1.42 8.12 1.38
CA PHE A 138 2.76 8.01 1.92
C PHE A 138 2.86 8.58 3.33
N GLY A 139 2.32 9.79 3.57
CA GLY A 139 2.26 10.40 4.89
C GLY A 139 1.45 9.56 5.88
N THR A 140 0.30 9.02 5.44
CA THR A 140 -0.50 8.11 6.27
C THR A 140 0.25 6.83 6.61
N ALA A 141 0.98 6.25 5.65
CA ALA A 141 1.81 5.08 5.89
C ALA A 141 2.91 5.38 6.91
N LYS A 142 3.62 6.52 6.80
CA LYS A 142 4.62 6.92 7.80
C LYS A 142 4.04 6.96 9.21
N GLN A 143 2.87 7.56 9.38
CA GLN A 143 2.20 7.66 10.69
C GLN A 143 1.72 6.29 11.21
N ARG A 144 1.06 5.49 10.37
CA ARG A 144 0.32 4.30 10.82
C ARG A 144 1.10 2.99 10.74
N ILE A 145 2.07 2.91 9.84
CA ILE A 145 2.85 1.69 9.57
C ILE A 145 4.27 1.82 10.13
N PHE A 146 4.87 3.00 10.06
CA PHE A 146 6.25 3.28 10.48
C PHE A 146 6.38 4.03 11.81
N GLY A 147 5.27 4.25 12.54
CA GLY A 147 5.30 4.78 13.89
C GLY A 147 5.51 6.29 14.03
N GLY A 148 5.48 7.06 12.93
CA GLY A 148 5.67 8.52 12.94
C GLY A 148 7.10 8.94 12.68
#